data_AF-A0A0F9CNC1-F1
#
_entry.id   AF-A0A0F9CNC1-F1
#
_cell.length_a   1.000
_cell.length_b   1.000
_cell.length_c   1.000
_cell.angle_alpha   90.00
_cell.angle_beta   90.00
_cell.angle_gamma   90.00
#
_symmetry.space_group_name_H-M   'P 1'
#
loop_
_entity.id
_entity.type
_entity.pdbx_description
1 polymer ?
#
loop_
_entity_poly.entity_id
_entity_poly.type
_entity_poly.pdbx_seq_one_letter_code
_entity_poly.pdbx_strand_id
1 'polypeptide(L)'
;MPRLACRQYGKTRQVTVPWAHSGSGFTQLFDAFVIALVRELLVNTVADMLGVGDGRVWRILPHYVEGARTHEDFSGVNGMPDLIWMPVWRKLTPDRIISGRGIS
;
A
#
# COMPACT_ATOMS: atom_id res chain seq x y z
N MET A 1 10.04 7.72 -12.73
CA MET A 1 9.72 7.30 -14.12
C MET A 1 10.29 8.28 -15.13
N PRO A 2 11.13 7.86 -16.07
CA PRO A 2 11.67 8.74 -17.11
C PRO A 2 10.54 9.27 -17.99
N ARG A 3 10.52 10.60 -18.16
CA ARG A 3 9.63 11.32 -19.07
C ARG A 3 10.45 11.69 -20.30
N LEU A 4 10.08 11.12 -21.45
CA LEU A 4 10.71 11.44 -22.73
C LEU A 4 9.83 12.41 -23.49
N ALA A 5 10.39 13.55 -23.87
CA ALA A 5 9.75 14.49 -24.78
C ALA A 5 9.93 13.97 -26.21
N CYS A 6 8.83 13.57 -26.86
CA CYS A 6 8.89 13.20 -28.27
C CYS A 6 8.83 14.49 -29.11
N ARG A 7 9.96 14.88 -29.67
CA ARG A 7 10.07 16.08 -30.54
C ARG A 7 9.19 15.99 -31.80
N GLN A 8 8.92 14.77 -32.26
CA GLN A 8 8.14 14.51 -33.47
C GLN A 8 6.63 14.72 -33.28
N TYR A 9 6.10 14.49 -32.07
CA TYR A 9 4.66 14.61 -31.78
C TYR A 9 4.31 15.69 -30.75
N GLY A 10 5.31 16.43 -30.23
CA GLY A 10 5.13 17.50 -29.25
C GLY A 10 4.60 17.02 -27.89
N LYS A 11 4.63 15.70 -27.61
CA LYS A 11 4.05 15.09 -26.40
C LYS A 11 5.14 14.50 -25.52
N THR A 12 4.97 14.64 -24.21
CA THR A 12 5.81 13.98 -23.22
C THR A 12 5.18 12.65 -22.81
N ARG A 13 5.91 11.55 -22.94
CA ARG A 13 5.45 10.21 -22.58
C ARG A 13 6.30 9.65 -21.45
N GLN A 14 5.65 8.99 -20.48
CA GLN A 14 6.35 8.12 -19.53
C GLN A 14 6.57 6.76 -20.18
N VAL A 15 7.81 6.28 -20.14
CA VAL A 15 8.17 4.97 -20.68
C VAL A 15 8.29 3.97 -19.54
N THR A 16 7.71 2.78 -19.73
CA THR A 16 7.88 1.66 -18.81
C THR A 16 9.31 1.17 -18.91
N VAL A 17 10.00 1.11 -17.78
CA VAL A 17 11.37 0.62 -17.69
C VAL A 17 11.42 -0.57 -16.74
N PRO A 18 12.28 -1.56 -16.98
CA PRO A 18 12.28 -2.80 -16.20
C PRO A 18 12.66 -2.60 -14.72
N TRP A 19 13.31 -1.49 -14.38
CA TRP A 19 13.72 -1.16 -13.02
C TRP A 19 12.75 -0.20 -12.30
N ALA A 20 11.53 -0.02 -12.81
CA ALA A 20 10.59 0.92 -12.18
C ALA A 20 9.13 0.49 -12.42
N HIS A 21 8.38 0.31 -11.33
CA HIS A 21 6.99 -0.12 -11.36
C HIS A 21 6.03 1.03 -11.76
N SER A 22 5.09 0.75 -12.67
CA SER A 22 4.07 1.71 -13.08
C SER A 22 3.03 1.94 -11.99
N GLY A 23 3.11 3.09 -11.31
CA GLY A 23 2.08 3.51 -10.34
C GLY A 23 2.62 4.04 -9.02
N SER A 24 3.85 3.69 -8.62
CA SER A 24 4.44 4.17 -7.36
C SER A 24 4.79 5.66 -7.40
N GLY A 25 5.11 6.17 -8.59
CA GLY A 25 5.56 7.54 -8.77
C GLY A 25 7.00 7.79 -8.28
N PHE A 26 7.72 6.74 -7.86
CA PHE A 26 9.12 6.79 -7.41
C PHE A 26 10.03 5.91 -8.28
N THR A 27 11.24 5.64 -7.79
CA THR A 27 12.17 4.65 -8.35
C THR A 27 12.04 3.35 -7.56
N GLN A 28 12.34 2.20 -8.17
CA GLN A 28 12.24 0.90 -7.48
C GLN A 28 13.16 0.81 -6.25
N LEU A 29 14.32 1.48 -6.27
CA LEU A 29 15.19 1.61 -5.10
C LEU A 29 14.49 2.32 -3.95
N PHE A 30 13.79 3.42 -4.24
CA PHE A 30 13.08 4.17 -3.22
C PHE A 30 11.90 3.37 -2.66
N ASP A 31 11.17 2.65 -3.51
CA ASP A 31 10.11 1.75 -3.07
C ASP A 31 10.65 0.66 -2.11
N ALA A 32 11.79 0.03 -2.45
CA ALA A 32 12.46 -0.93 -1.56
C ALA A 32 12.88 -0.32 -0.22
N PHE A 33 13.39 0.92 -0.23
CA PHE A 33 13.74 1.65 0.98
C PHE A 33 12.51 1.95 1.85
N VAL A 34 11.40 2.39 1.25
CA VAL A 34 10.12 2.60 1.95
C VAL A 34 9.65 1.31 2.60
N ILE A 35 9.71 0.18 1.91
CA ILE A 35 9.30 -1.13 2.46
C ILE A 35 10.18 -1.55 3.63
N ALA A 36 11.49 -1.32 3.54
CA ALA A 36 12.40 -1.61 4.64
C ALA A 36 12.06 -0.79 5.88
N LEU A 37 11.69 0.49 5.72
CA LEU A 37 11.29 1.36 6.83
C LEU A 37 9.93 0.97 7.43
N VAL A 38 8.93 0.70 6.58
CA VAL A 38 7.56 0.36 7.04
C VAL A 38 7.51 -1.00 7.74
N ARG A 39 8.51 -1.87 7.56
CA ARG A 39 8.66 -3.09 8.37
C ARG A 39 8.94 -2.80 9.84
N GLU A 40 9.63 -1.70 10.13
CA GLU A 40 10.08 -1.34 11.48
C GLU A 40 9.26 -0.20 12.09
N LEU A 41 8.61 0.63 11.26
CA LEU A 41 7.95 1.86 11.64
C LEU A 41 6.51 1.94 11.12
N LEU A 42 5.67 2.72 11.79
CA LEU A 42 4.32 3.03 11.31
C LEU A 42 4.37 3.81 9.98
N VAL A 43 3.45 3.52 9.08
CA VAL A 43 3.35 4.17 7.75
C VAL A 43 3.32 5.69 7.85
N ASN A 44 2.59 6.25 8.82
CA ASN A 44 2.53 7.70 9.00
C ASN A 44 3.88 8.30 9.39
N THR A 45 4.63 7.64 10.28
CA THR A 45 5.97 8.08 10.69
C THR A 45 6.95 8.05 9.52
N VAL A 46 6.88 7.01 8.68
CA VAL A 46 7.72 6.91 7.48
C VAL A 46 7.35 7.99 6.46
N ALA A 47 6.06 8.26 6.29
CA ALA A 47 5.55 9.30 5.41
C ALA A 47 6.07 10.69 5.84
N ASP A 48 5.97 11.01 7.13
CA ASP A 48 6.49 12.25 7.72
C ASP A 48 8.02 12.34 7.57
N MET A 49 8.73 11.25 7.86
CA MET A 49 10.20 11.19 7.77
C MET A 49 10.72 11.43 6.33
N LEU A 50 10.00 10.94 5.33
CA LEU A 50 10.36 11.08 3.92
C LEU A 50 9.75 12.32 3.26
N GLY A 51 8.91 13.09 3.97
CA GLY A 51 8.20 14.24 3.43
C GLY A 51 7.22 13.88 2.32
N VAL A 52 6.62 12.68 2.38
CA VAL A 52 5.66 12.16 1.39
C VAL A 52 4.29 11.97 2.04
N GLY A 53 3.22 12.05 1.26
CA GLY A 53 1.89 11.70 1.77
C GLY A 53 1.76 10.20 2.05
N ASP A 54 1.12 9.83 3.15
CA ASP A 54 0.81 8.46 3.58
C ASP A 54 0.07 7.66 2.49
N GLY A 55 -0.90 8.26 1.81
CA GLY A 55 -1.63 7.65 0.70
C GLY A 55 -0.76 7.29 -0.51
N ARG A 56 0.47 7.81 -0.58
CA ARG A 56 1.46 7.36 -1.57
C ARG A 56 2.19 6.11 -1.10
N VAL A 57 2.55 6.02 0.19
CA VAL A 57 3.13 4.81 0.78
C VAL A 57 2.15 3.64 0.68
N TRP A 58 0.87 3.87 0.96
CA TRP A 58 -0.20 2.88 0.81
C TRP A 58 -0.42 2.38 -0.61
N ARG A 59 0.00 3.13 -1.64
CA ARG A 59 -0.04 2.65 -3.04
C ARG A 59 1.10 1.69 -3.37
N ILE A 60 2.23 1.81 -2.69
CA ILE A 60 3.40 0.95 -2.89
C ILE A 60 3.18 -0.40 -2.22
N LEU A 61 2.68 -0.40 -0.98
CA LEU A 61 2.53 -1.57 -0.13
C LEU A 61 1.84 -2.79 -0.79
N PRO A 62 0.65 -2.65 -1.42
CA PRO A 62 -0.06 -3.79 -2.02
C PRO A 62 0.77 -4.52 -3.07
N HIS A 63 1.50 -3.79 -3.92
CA HIS A 63 2.32 -4.38 -4.98
C HIS A 63 3.35 -5.38 -4.43
N TYR A 64 3.98 -5.03 -3.30
CA TYR A 64 5.02 -5.84 -2.69
C TYR A 64 4.48 -6.91 -1.73
N VAL A 65 3.37 -6.63 -1.03
CA VAL A 65 2.70 -7.63 -0.18
C VAL A 65 2.07 -8.72 -1.03
N GLU A 66 1.44 -8.38 -2.14
CA GLU A 66 0.83 -9.35 -3.05
C GLU A 66 1.91 -10.22 -3.71
N GLY A 67 3.01 -9.61 -4.17
CA GLY A 67 4.18 -10.36 -4.63
C GLY A 67 4.69 -11.34 -3.58
N ALA A 68 4.87 -10.91 -2.33
CA ALA A 68 5.31 -11.81 -1.25
C ALA A 68 4.31 -12.94 -0.97
N ARG A 69 3.01 -12.63 -0.93
CA ARG A 69 1.95 -13.61 -0.67
C ARG A 69 1.83 -14.67 -1.76
N THR A 70 2.09 -14.34 -3.02
CA THR A 70 2.07 -15.35 -4.11
C THR A 70 3.12 -16.45 -3.94
N HIS A 71 4.17 -16.20 -3.14
CA HIS A 71 5.21 -17.18 -2.85
C HIS A 71 4.98 -17.97 -1.55
N GLU A 72 3.98 -17.59 -0.75
CA GLU A 72 3.64 -18.28 0.49
C GLU A 72 2.57 -19.36 0.23
N ASP A 73 2.79 -20.57 0.75
CA ASP A 73 1.80 -21.64 0.70
C ASP A 73 0.82 -21.51 1.87
N PHE A 74 -0.44 -21.18 1.55
CA PHE A 74 -1.53 -21.05 2.50
C PHE A 74 -2.40 -22.33 2.60
N SER A 75 -1.94 -23.47 2.07
CA SER A 75 -2.70 -24.73 2.05
C SER A 75 -3.09 -25.27 3.45
N GLY A 76 -2.41 -24.83 4.52
CA GLY A 76 -2.67 -25.24 5.90
C GLY A 76 -3.53 -24.31 6.75
N VAL A 77 -3.87 -23.10 6.27
CA VAL A 77 -4.73 -22.16 7.03
C VAL A 77 -6.19 -22.42 6.70
N ASN A 78 -6.82 -23.28 7.50
CA ASN A 78 -8.27 -23.36 7.54
C ASN A 78 -8.78 -22.15 8.31
N GLY A 79 -9.45 -21.22 7.61
CA GLY A 79 -10.08 -20.06 8.26
C GLY A 79 -10.94 -20.55 9.41
N MET A 80 -10.68 -20.06 10.62
CA MET A 80 -11.50 -20.37 11.80
C MET A 80 -12.97 -20.12 11.42
N PRO A 81 -13.85 -21.13 11.48
CA PRO A 81 -15.24 -20.93 11.11
C PRO A 81 -15.86 -19.88 12.05
N ASP A 82 -16.64 -18.97 11.46
CA ASP A 82 -17.26 -17.77 12.05
C ASP A 82 -18.12 -17.99 13.31
N LEU A 83 -18.20 -19.20 13.85
CA LEU A 83 -19.12 -19.56 14.93
C LEU A 83 -18.59 -19.34 16.35
N ILE A 84 -17.30 -19.06 16.53
CA ILE A 84 -16.72 -18.80 17.86
C ILE A 84 -16.71 -17.30 18.21
N TRP A 85 -16.73 -16.41 17.22
CA TRP A 85 -16.48 -14.97 17.43
C TRP A 85 -17.75 -14.09 17.46
N MET A 86 -18.88 -14.56 16.92
CA MET A 86 -20.13 -13.76 16.87
C MET A 86 -20.69 -13.29 18.24
N PRO A 87 -20.52 -14.00 19.37
CA PRO A 87 -21.06 -13.51 20.66
C PRO A 87 -20.23 -12.39 21.29
N VAL A 88 -18.90 -12.37 21.06
CA VAL A 88 -17.97 -11.44 21.71
C VAL A 88 -18.06 -10.05 21.09
N TRP A 89 -18.12 -9.96 19.76
CA TRP A 89 -18.16 -8.68 19.05
C TRP A 89 -19.49 -7.92 19.22
N ARG A 90 -20.61 -8.62 19.44
CA ARG A 90 -21.93 -8.00 19.67
C ARG A 90 -22.01 -7.22 20.99
N LYS A 91 -21.15 -7.52 21.97
CA LYS A 91 -21.10 -6.81 23.26
C LYS A 91 -20.10 -5.65 23.30
N LEU A 92 -19.24 -5.53 22.28
CA LEU A 92 -18.15 -4.54 22.23
C LEU A 92 -18.39 -3.40 21.23
N THR A 93 -19.56 -3.34 20.60
CA THR A 93 -20.01 -2.15 19.86
C THR A 93 -20.87 -1.27 20.76
N PRO A 94 -20.33 -0.22 21.39
CA PRO A 94 -21.15 0.93 21.74
C PRO A 94 -21.46 1.68 20.44
N ASP A 95 -22.74 1.99 20.23
CA ASP A 95 -23.34 2.72 19.09
C ASP A 95 -22.85 4.18 18.96
N ARG A 96 -21.58 4.47 19.25
CA ARG A 96 -21.08 5.83 19.47
C ARG A 96 -19.73 6.16 18.83
N ILE A 97 -19.10 5.22 18.12
CA ILE A 97 -17.76 5.47 17.52
C ILE A 97 -17.85 5.94 16.05
N ILE A 98 -18.99 5.75 15.37
CA ILE A 98 -19.17 6.19 13.97
C ILE A 98 -20.20 7.32 13.86
N SER A 99 -20.02 8.39 14.64
CA SER A 99 -20.61 9.70 14.32
C SER A 99 -19.51 10.75 14.39
N GLY A 100 -18.65 10.79 13.37
CA GLY A 100 -17.57 11.76 13.35
C GLY A 100 -16.76 11.71 12.07
N ARG A 101 -17.12 12.62 11.16
CA ARG A 101 -16.29 13.16 10.06
C ARG A 101 -16.47 12.46 8.71
N GLY A 102 -17.13 13.22 7.83
CA GLY A 102 -17.36 12.89 6.44
C GLY A 102 -16.08 12.79 5.64
N ILE A 103 -16.09 11.80 4.77
CA ILE A 103 -15.21 11.66 3.62
C ILE A 103 -15.67 12.75 2.64
N SER A 104 -14.74 13.61 2.24
CA SER A 104 -14.95 14.62 1.19
C SER A 104 -14.89 13.95 -0.18
#